data_AF-A0A7U9NER1-F1
#
_entry.id   AF-A0A7U9NER1-F1
#
_cell.length_a   1.000
_cell.length_b   1.000
_cell.length_c   1.000
_cell.angle_alpha   90.00
_cell.angle_beta   90.00
_cell.angle_gamma   90.00
#
_symmetry.space_group_name_H-M   'P 1'
#
loop_
_entity.id
_entity.type
_entity.pdbx_description
1 polymer ?
#
loop_
_entity_poly.entity_id
_entity_poly.type
_entity_poly.pdbx_seq_one_letter_code
_entity_poly.pdbx_strand_id
1 'polypeptide(L)' 'MKPLKTKVSITLDSEIIEAIRNLAEQDDRSFSQYINIVLKEHLRKQQKEQ' A
#
# COMPACT_ATOMS: atom_id res chain seq x y z
N MET A 1 -15.81 13.58 13.22
CA MET A 1 -14.40 13.22 12.94
C MET A 1 -14.28 12.92 11.45
N LYS A 2 -13.40 13.61 10.72
CA LYS A 2 -13.18 13.30 9.28
C LYS A 2 -12.69 11.84 9.17
N PRO A 3 -13.17 11.05 8.19
CA PRO A 3 -12.67 9.71 7.98
C PRO A 3 -11.15 9.76 7.72
N LEU A 4 -10.37 9.04 8.53
CA LEU A 4 -8.90 9.02 8.43
C LEU A 4 -8.38 8.35 7.15
N LYS A 5 -9.23 7.60 6.45
CA LYS A 5 -8.89 6.89 5.21
C LYS A 5 -10.05 7.02 4.23
N THR A 6 -9.74 7.38 2.98
CA THR A 6 -10.69 7.39 1.87
C THR A 6 -10.51 6.12 1.06
N LYS A 7 -11.59 5.42 0.72
CA LYS A 7 -11.53 4.27 -0.19
C LYS A 7 -11.27 4.78 -1.61
N VAL A 8 -10.26 4.21 -2.26
CA VAL A 8 -9.95 4.45 -3.67
C VAL A 8 -10.04 3.14 -4.43
N SER A 9 -10.39 3.21 -5.71
CA SER A 9 -10.34 2.08 -6.65
C SER A 9 -9.14 2.31 -7.56
N ILE A 10 -8.27 1.31 -7.66
CA ILE A 10 -7.09 1.33 -8.52
C ILE A 10 -7.03 0.02 -9.29
N THR A 11 -6.44 0.06 -10.47
CA THR A 11 -6.14 -1.11 -11.29
C THR A 11 -4.66 -1.42 -11.15
N LEU A 12 -4.34 -2.68 -10.88
CA LEU A 12 -2.97 -3.20 -10.77
C LEU A 12 -2.90 -4.50 -11.57
N ASP A 13 -1.73 -4.83 -12.09
CA ASP A 13 -1.50 -6.10 -12.76
C ASP A 13 -1.73 -7.27 -11.79
N SER A 14 -2.25 -8.38 -12.31
CA SER A 14 -2.61 -9.54 -11.48
C SER A 14 -1.41 -10.10 -10.70
N GLU A 15 -0.23 -10.14 -11.32
CA GLU A 15 1.02 -10.58 -10.68
C GLU A 15 1.39 -9.70 -9.48
N ILE A 16 1.15 -8.38 -9.59
CA ILE A 16 1.40 -7.42 -8.50
C ILE A 16 0.42 -7.66 -7.34
N ILE A 17 -0.86 -7.90 -7.65
CA ILE A 17 -1.88 -8.18 -6.63
C ILE A 17 -1.52 -9.43 -5.84
N GLU A 18 -1.10 -10.51 -6.51
CA GLU A 18 -0.69 -11.76 -5.84
C GLU A 18 0.55 -11.56 -4.97
N ALA A 19 1.58 -10.89 -5.50
CA ALA A 19 2.79 -10.61 -4.73
C ALA A 19 2.50 -9.79 -3.46
N ILE A 20 1.69 -8.73 -3.58
CA ILE A 20 1.30 -7.89 -2.44
C ILE A 20 0.47 -8.68 -1.44
N ARG A 21 -0.44 -9.55 -1.89
CA ARG A 21 -1.25 -10.38 -0.99
C ARG A 21 -0.36 -11.32 -0.19
N ASN A 22 0.57 -12.02 -0.84
CA ASN A 22 1.52 -12.91 -0.17
C ASN A 22 2.37 -12.18 0.86
N LEU A 23 2.87 -10.99 0.52
CA LEU A 23 3.67 -10.17 1.43
C LEU A 23 2.85 -9.64 2.62
N ALA A 24 1.59 -9.28 2.39
CA ALA A 24 0.68 -8.84 3.44
C ALA A 24 0.33 -9.98 4.40
N GLU A 25 0.10 -11.19 3.88
CA GLU A 25 -0.14 -12.39 4.70
C GLU A 25 1.09 -12.78 5.54
N GLN A 26 2.30 -12.70 4.97
CA GLN A 26 3.54 -12.97 5.71
C GLN A 26 3.78 -12.00 6.88
N ASP A 27 3.28 -10.76 6.78
CA ASP A 27 3.42 -9.71 7.79
C ASP A 27 2.17 -9.60 8.70
N ASP A 28 1.21 -10.54 8.62
CA ASP A 28 -0.07 -10.54 9.36
C ASP A 28 -0.85 -9.22 9.18
N ARG A 29 -0.94 -8.74 7.94
CA ARG A 29 -1.58 -7.46 7.59
C ARG A 29 -2.60 -7.63 6.46
N SER A 30 -3.57 -6.71 6.44
CA SER A 30 -4.47 -6.60 5.29
C SER A 30 -3.77 -5.97 4.09
N PHE A 31 -4.20 -6.37 2.90
CA PHE A 31 -3.73 -5.83 1.62
C PHE A 31 -3.69 -4.29 1.59
N SER A 32 -4.80 -3.64 1.99
CA SER A 32 -4.89 -2.18 2.03
C SER A 32 -3.92 -1.54 3.04
N GLN A 33 -3.62 -2.22 4.15
CA GLN A 33 -2.67 -1.73 5.13
C GLN A 33 -1.23 -1.86 4.62
N TYR A 34 -0.90 -2.98 3.99
CA TYR A 34 0.41 -3.22 3.39
C TYR A 34 0.73 -2.19 2.29
N ILE A 35 -0.18 -2.01 1.33
CA ILE A 35 -0.05 -1.00 0.26
C ILE A 35 0.16 0.39 0.85
N ASN A 36 -0.59 0.75 1.89
CA ASN A 36 -0.48 2.07 2.50
C ASN A 36 0.90 2.32 3.14
N ILE A 37 1.56 1.29 3.68
CA ILE A 37 2.92 1.40 4.22
C ILE A 37 3.91 1.60 3.07
N VAL A 38 3.84 0.76 2.04
CA VAL A 38 4.72 0.84 0.86
C VAL A 38 4.62 2.22 0.19
N LEU A 39 3.40 2.73 -0.02
CA LEU A 39 3.18 4.04 -0.60
C LEU A 39 3.72 5.17 0.28
N LYS A 40 3.56 5.09 1.60
CA LYS A 40 4.13 6.08 2.53
C LYS A 40 5.65 6.10 2.47
N GLU A 41 6.29 4.94 2.41
CA GLU A 41 7.74 4.85 2.27
C GLU A 41 8.22 5.39 0.92
N HIS A 42 7.53 5.06 -0.16
CA HIS A 42 7.82 5.59 -1.49
C HIS A 42 7.75 7.12 -1.51
N LEU A 43 6.66 7.71 -0.98
CA LEU A 43 6.51 9.17 -0.88
C LEU A 43 7.60 9.81 -0.02
N ARG A 44 7.98 9.18 1.10
CA ARG A 44 9.08 9.66 1.95
C ARG A 44 10.42 9.66 1.24
N LYS A 45 10.71 8.65 0.40
CA LYS A 45 11.94 8.59 -0.39
C LYS A 45 11.98 9.73 -1.41
N GLN A 46 10.88 9.93 -2.14
CA GLN A 46 10.76 11.00 -3.14
C GLN A 46 10.81 12.42 -2.53
N GLN A 47 10.38 12.58 -1.27
CA GLN A 47 10.52 13.84 -0.53
C GLN A 47 11.93 14.08 0.01
N LYS A 48 12.74 13.05 0.22
CA LYS A 48 14.14 13.17 0.67
C LYS A 48 15.11 13.42 -0.49
N GLU A 49 14.69 13.12 -1.71
CA GLU A 49 15.44 13.35 -2.94
C GLU A 49 15.17 14.74 -3.56
N GLN A 50 14.37 15.58 -2.89
CA GLN A 50 14.13 17.00 -3.18
C GLN A 50 14.67 17.88 -2.07
#